data_AF-A0A0D8XC51-F1
#
_entry.id   AF-A0A0D8XC51-F1
#
_cell.length_a   1.000
_cell.length_b   1.000
_cell.length_c   1.000
_cell.angle_alpha   90.00
_cell.angle_beta   90.00
_cell.angle_gamma   90.00
#
_symmetry.space_group_name_H-M   'P 1'
#
loop_
_entity.id
_entity.type
_entity.pdbx_description
1 polymer ?
#
loop_
_entity_poly.entity_id
_entity_poly.type
_entity_poly.pdbx_seq_one_letter_code
_entity_poly.pdbx_strand_id
1 'polypeptide(L)'
;MKTAAVPEKRPPGNRGRKAEFLTNITKLSLKPNVDFFKYDIRMYVVYKGEDSREHLKEITKQKKDYFPEQQRKSLTVLVYKHLIESYPDVFPKNLTLFYDRGSMLFSAYEQIKLATEKEEFIIPASILSNACGNAEKVSVVIKKVSEKFQVSSNDVMKAVDVRDIERDKNMLEVLNLAVSQEGYLETTKFLVSGPNVAYLFDHGACHFR
;
A
#
# COMPACT_ATOMS: atom_id res chain seq x y z
N MET A 1 27.57 -22.04 -5.72
CA MET A 1 26.24 -22.63 -5.42
C MET A 1 25.60 -23.06 -6.73
N LYS A 2 25.26 -24.35 -6.90
CA LYS A 2 24.46 -24.80 -8.06
C LYS A 2 22.99 -24.44 -7.77
N THR A 3 22.45 -23.48 -8.51
CA THR A 3 21.00 -23.20 -8.51
C THR A 3 20.29 -24.46 -9.01
N ALA A 4 19.46 -25.06 -8.16
CA ALA A 4 18.62 -26.19 -8.57
C ALA A 4 17.67 -25.72 -9.68
N ALA A 5 17.65 -26.44 -10.81
CA ALA A 5 16.75 -26.14 -11.91
C ALA A 5 15.30 -26.36 -11.46
N VAL A 6 14.47 -25.33 -11.62
CA VAL A 6 13.03 -25.40 -11.31
C VAL A 6 12.32 -26.14 -12.45
N PRO A 7 11.39 -27.07 -12.18
CA PRO A 7 10.73 -27.85 -13.22
C PRO A 7 9.89 -26.97 -14.18
N GLU A 8 9.90 -27.34 -15.46
CA GLU A 8 9.16 -26.63 -16.51
C GLU A 8 7.63 -26.72 -16.35
N LYS A 9 6.93 -25.75 -16.94
CA LYS A 9 5.45 -25.77 -17.03
C LYS A 9 5.01 -27.02 -17.78
N ARG A 10 4.21 -27.86 -17.13
CA ARG A 10 3.64 -29.05 -17.77
C ARG A 10 2.72 -28.64 -18.92
N PRO A 11 2.73 -29.40 -20.04
CA PRO A 11 1.79 -29.15 -21.12
C PRO A 11 0.35 -29.38 -20.65
N PRO A 12 -0.64 -28.69 -21.24
CA PRO A 12 -2.05 -28.95 -20.97
C PRO A 12 -2.41 -30.42 -21.20
N GLY A 13 -3.29 -30.97 -20.36
CA GLY A 13 -3.81 -32.33 -20.53
C GLY A 13 -4.68 -32.47 -21.78
N ASN A 14 -4.64 -33.65 -22.42
CA ASN A 14 -5.31 -33.92 -23.70
C ASN A 14 -6.36 -35.05 -23.64
N ARG A 15 -6.73 -35.51 -22.43
CA ARG A 15 -7.72 -36.58 -22.22
C ARG A 15 -9.03 -36.00 -21.70
N GLY A 16 -10.14 -36.63 -22.07
CA GLY A 16 -11.49 -36.29 -21.61
C GLY A 16 -12.30 -35.48 -22.62
N ARG A 17 -13.50 -35.06 -22.21
CA ARG A 17 -14.41 -34.24 -23.02
C ARG A 17 -14.22 -32.76 -22.63
N LYS A 18 -14.24 -31.87 -23.62
CA LYS A 18 -14.24 -30.42 -23.37
C LYS A 18 -15.50 -30.03 -22.59
N ALA A 19 -15.32 -29.19 -21.59
CA ALA A 19 -16.38 -28.59 -20.80
C ALA A 19 -16.12 -27.09 -20.69
N GLU A 20 -17.20 -26.32 -20.63
CA GLU A 20 -17.13 -24.88 -20.39
C GLU A 20 -17.20 -24.63 -18.87
N PHE A 21 -16.35 -23.73 -18.40
CA PHE A 21 -16.29 -23.35 -16.99
C PHE A 21 -16.53 -21.86 -16.86
N LEU A 22 -17.40 -21.50 -15.93
CA LEU A 22 -17.48 -20.15 -15.42
C LEU A 22 -16.54 -20.04 -14.22
N THR A 23 -15.81 -18.93 -14.14
CA THR A 23 -14.89 -18.65 -13.03
C THR A 23 -15.19 -17.28 -12.45
N ASN A 24 -14.79 -17.06 -11.20
CA ASN A 24 -14.85 -15.75 -10.55
C ASN A 24 -13.62 -14.87 -10.89
N ILE A 25 -12.90 -15.17 -11.98
CA ILE A 25 -11.72 -14.44 -12.41
C ILE A 25 -12.13 -13.41 -13.46
N THR A 26 -11.88 -12.14 -13.16
CA THR A 26 -12.13 -11.03 -14.09
C THR A 26 -10.82 -10.60 -14.74
N LYS A 27 -10.82 -10.47 -16.07
CA LYS A 27 -9.65 -9.96 -16.81
C LYS A 27 -9.46 -8.48 -16.54
N LEU A 28 -8.27 -8.12 -16.06
CA LEU A 28 -7.83 -6.73 -15.99
C LEU A 28 -7.08 -6.36 -17.28
N SER A 29 -7.31 -5.14 -17.78
CA SER A 29 -6.59 -4.58 -18.92
C SER A 29 -5.91 -3.29 -18.50
N LEU A 30 -4.61 -3.21 -18.71
CA LEU A 30 -3.81 -2.04 -18.36
C LEU A 30 -3.67 -1.11 -19.56
N LYS A 31 -3.74 0.19 -19.29
CA LYS A 31 -3.35 1.19 -20.28
C LYS A 31 -1.83 1.07 -20.53
N PRO A 32 -1.37 1.02 -21.79
CA PRO A 32 0.05 0.99 -22.10
C PRO A 32 0.72 2.33 -21.75
N ASN A 33 2.05 2.32 -21.61
CA ASN A 33 2.88 3.51 -21.36
C ASN A 33 2.47 4.29 -20.10
N VAL A 34 2.12 3.58 -19.02
CA VAL A 34 1.89 4.19 -17.70
C VAL A 34 3.07 3.89 -16.82
N ASP A 35 3.72 4.95 -16.34
CA ASP A 35 4.79 4.84 -15.37
C ASP A 35 4.24 4.94 -13.95
N PHE A 36 4.78 4.09 -13.07
CA PHE A 36 4.50 4.06 -11.64
C PHE A 36 5.79 4.36 -10.89
N PHE A 37 5.75 5.33 -9.98
CA PHE A 37 6.89 5.77 -9.20
C PHE A 37 6.73 5.34 -7.75
N LYS A 38 7.76 4.70 -7.18
CA LYS A 38 7.73 4.02 -5.88
C LYS A 38 8.41 4.86 -4.80
N TYR A 39 7.78 4.97 -3.65
CA TYR A 39 8.25 5.75 -2.51
C TYR A 39 8.15 4.95 -1.22
N ASP A 40 9.15 5.12 -0.36
CA ASP A 40 9.11 4.69 1.04
C ASP A 40 8.48 5.82 1.85
N ILE A 41 7.33 5.55 2.47
CA ILE A 41 6.64 6.47 3.38
C ILE A 41 6.73 5.94 4.81
N ARG A 42 7.24 6.74 5.73
CA ARG A 42 7.32 6.37 7.15
C ARG A 42 6.64 7.41 8.00
N MET A 43 5.84 6.96 8.94
CA MET A 43 5.09 7.85 9.83
C MET A 43 5.47 7.57 11.27
N TYR A 44 5.81 8.63 11.99
CA TYR A 44 6.27 8.62 13.36
C TYR A 44 5.36 9.49 14.21
N VAL A 45 4.77 8.90 15.24
CA VAL A 45 4.14 9.69 16.31
C VAL A 45 5.25 10.17 17.23
N VAL A 46 5.34 11.49 17.42
CA VAL A 46 6.39 12.13 18.20
C VAL A 46 5.87 12.46 19.59
N TYR A 47 6.58 11.99 20.60
CA TYR A 47 6.32 12.25 22.02
C TYR A 47 7.47 13.05 22.61
N LYS A 48 7.16 13.93 23.55
CA LYS A 48 8.17 14.60 24.36
C LYS A 48 8.47 13.79 25.61
N GLY A 49 9.74 13.44 25.78
CA GLY A 49 10.25 12.79 26.97
C GLY A 49 10.39 13.78 28.13
N GLU A 50 10.42 13.24 29.35
CA GLU A 50 10.74 14.02 30.56
C GLU A 50 12.15 14.63 30.50
N ASP A 51 13.05 14.02 29.71
CA ASP A 51 14.39 14.50 29.40
C ASP A 51 14.43 15.63 28.35
N SER A 52 13.27 16.15 27.96
CA SER A 52 13.09 17.13 26.88
C SER A 52 13.57 16.66 25.50
N ARG A 53 13.77 15.35 25.29
CA ARG A 53 14.10 14.78 23.98
C ARG A 53 12.85 14.26 23.28
N GLU A 54 12.90 14.21 21.95
CA GLU A 54 11.84 13.61 21.14
C GLU A 54 11.98 12.08 21.11
N HIS A 55 10.89 11.38 21.40
CA HIS A 55 10.77 9.94 21.23
C HIS A 55 9.84 9.63 20.05
N LEU A 56 10.33 8.82 19.11
CA LEU A 56 9.62 8.49 17.89
C LEU A 56 9.00 7.09 17.98
N LYS A 57 7.69 7.00 17.74
CA LYS A 57 6.98 5.73 17.61
C LYS A 57 6.52 5.53 16.17
N GLU A 58 7.18 4.63 15.45
CA GLU A 58 6.82 4.29 14.08
C GLU A 58 5.50 3.50 14.02
N ILE A 59 4.55 4.01 13.24
CA ILE A 59 3.21 3.40 13.03
C ILE A 59 3.09 2.67 11.69
N THR A 60 3.99 2.91 10.74
CA THR A 60 4.08 2.20 9.45
C THR A 60 4.68 0.80 9.57
N LYS A 61 5.37 0.51 10.68
CA LYS A 61 6.00 -0.81 10.92
C LYS A 61 4.97 -1.88 11.28
N GLN A 62 5.05 -3.00 10.56
CA GLN A 62 4.25 -4.20 10.81
C GLN A 62 4.49 -4.76 12.23
N LYS A 63 3.44 -5.34 12.81
CA LYS A 63 3.46 -6.01 14.11
C LYS A 63 2.95 -7.44 13.95
N LYS A 64 3.43 -8.34 14.82
CA LYS A 64 2.99 -9.73 14.85
C LYS A 64 1.54 -9.86 15.34
N ASP A 65 1.13 -8.96 16.23
CA ASP A 65 -0.20 -8.96 16.85
C ASP A 65 -1.21 -8.24 15.96
N TYR A 66 -2.28 -8.95 15.62
CA TYR A 66 -3.28 -8.53 14.63
C TYR A 66 -4.06 -7.27 15.05
N PHE A 67 -4.52 -7.18 16.30
CA PHE A 67 -5.33 -6.03 16.75
C PHE A 67 -4.55 -4.71 16.76
N PRO A 68 -3.33 -4.64 17.36
CA PRO A 68 -2.49 -3.45 17.25
C PRO A 68 -2.09 -3.10 15.82
N GLU A 69 -1.95 -4.09 14.93
CA GLU A 69 -1.65 -3.85 13.52
C GLU A 69 -2.81 -3.12 12.81
N GLN A 70 -4.04 -3.59 12.99
CA GLN A 70 -5.21 -2.95 12.37
C GLN A 70 -5.42 -1.53 12.87
N GLN A 71 -5.26 -1.30 14.18
CA GLN A 71 -5.32 0.05 14.73
C GLN A 71 -4.29 0.98 14.09
N ARG A 72 -3.03 0.52 13.93
CA ARG A 72 -1.98 1.29 13.26
C ARG A 72 -2.32 1.60 11.81
N LYS A 73 -2.82 0.62 11.05
CA LYS A 73 -3.24 0.82 9.65
C LYS A 73 -4.35 1.86 9.53
N SER A 74 -5.29 1.90 10.47
CA SER A 74 -6.32 2.94 10.49
C SER A 74 -5.73 4.33 10.77
N LEU A 75 -4.76 4.43 11.69
CA LEU A 75 -4.08 5.70 11.98
C LEU A 75 -3.24 6.18 10.78
N THR A 76 -2.52 5.28 10.10
CA THR A 76 -1.71 5.66 8.92
C THR A 76 -2.57 6.13 7.76
N VAL A 77 -3.76 5.53 7.55
CA VAL A 77 -4.73 6.03 6.56
C VAL A 77 -5.20 7.45 6.90
N LEU A 78 -5.49 7.72 8.18
CA LEU A 78 -5.92 9.04 8.63
C LEU A 78 -4.83 10.09 8.37
N VAL A 79 -3.59 9.79 8.78
CA VAL A 79 -2.41 10.63 8.52
C VAL A 79 -2.20 10.84 7.02
N TYR A 80 -2.30 9.78 6.22
CA TYR A 80 -2.15 9.84 4.77
C TYR A 80 -3.18 10.75 4.09
N LYS A 81 -4.47 10.60 4.45
CA LYS A 81 -5.54 11.45 3.91
C LYS A 81 -5.27 12.93 4.24
N HIS A 82 -4.90 13.22 5.48
CA HIS A 82 -4.60 14.59 5.91
C HIS A 82 -3.33 15.15 5.26
N LEU A 83 -2.30 14.33 5.05
CA LEU A 83 -1.06 14.71 4.37
C LEU A 83 -1.32 15.21 2.95
N ILE A 84 -2.10 14.46 2.16
CA ILE A 84 -2.44 14.84 0.78
C ILE A 84 -3.21 16.16 0.74
N GLU A 85 -4.14 16.35 1.67
CA GLU A 85 -4.93 17.57 1.76
C GLU A 85 -4.09 18.78 2.19
N SER A 86 -3.13 18.58 3.09
CA SER A 86 -2.33 19.65 3.69
C SER A 86 -1.18 20.13 2.80
N TYR A 87 -0.69 19.29 1.88
CA TYR A 87 0.46 19.57 1.03
C TYR A 87 0.12 19.44 -0.46
N PRO A 88 -0.82 20.26 -1.00
CA PRO A 88 -1.29 20.15 -2.39
C PRO A 88 -0.21 20.44 -3.44
N ASP A 89 0.85 21.16 -3.08
CA ASP A 89 1.98 21.43 -3.97
C ASP A 89 2.82 20.17 -4.20
N VAL A 90 2.88 19.26 -3.23
CA VAL A 90 3.57 17.97 -3.30
C VAL A 90 2.63 16.89 -3.88
N PHE A 91 1.36 16.94 -3.49
CA PHE A 91 0.30 16.01 -3.89
C PHE A 91 -0.85 16.74 -4.62
N PRO A 92 -0.68 17.06 -5.92
CA PRO A 92 -1.74 17.67 -6.71
C PRO A 92 -3.03 16.84 -6.71
N LYS A 93 -4.20 17.49 -6.73
CA LYS A 93 -5.51 16.82 -6.65
C LYS A 93 -5.78 15.80 -7.75
N ASN A 94 -5.15 15.96 -8.92
CA ASN A 94 -5.28 15.06 -10.07
C ASN A 94 -4.26 13.93 -10.07
N LEU A 95 -3.36 13.88 -9.08
CA LEU A 95 -2.35 12.85 -8.98
C LEU A 95 -2.99 11.52 -8.55
N THR A 96 -2.70 10.46 -9.30
CA THR A 96 -3.15 9.12 -8.94
C THR A 96 -2.15 8.49 -7.98
N LEU A 97 -2.59 8.20 -6.76
CA LEU A 97 -1.77 7.63 -5.69
C LEU A 97 -2.29 6.26 -5.24
N PHE A 98 -1.38 5.36 -4.90
CA PHE A 98 -1.70 4.06 -4.33
C PHE A 98 -0.89 3.86 -3.05
N TYR A 99 -1.56 3.73 -1.90
CA TYR A 99 -0.94 3.58 -0.59
C TYR A 99 -1.30 2.25 0.06
N ASP A 100 -0.32 1.55 0.66
CA ASP A 100 -0.50 0.22 1.26
C ASP A 100 -0.92 0.21 2.73
N ARG A 101 -1.07 1.39 3.34
CA ARG A 101 -1.33 1.57 4.78
C ARG A 101 -0.16 1.17 5.68
N GLY A 102 0.96 0.83 5.07
CA GLY A 102 2.25 0.55 5.69
C GLY A 102 3.26 1.56 5.20
N SER A 103 4.33 1.08 4.56
CA SER A 103 5.46 1.92 4.16
C SER A 103 5.58 2.16 2.66
N MET A 104 4.60 1.74 1.86
CA MET A 104 4.68 1.79 0.41
C MET A 104 3.67 2.77 -0.18
N LEU A 105 4.19 3.74 -0.93
CA LEU A 105 3.40 4.67 -1.72
C LEU A 105 3.83 4.59 -3.18
N PHE A 106 2.87 4.56 -4.08
CA PHE A 106 3.09 4.74 -5.51
C PHE A 106 2.34 5.96 -6.02
N SER A 107 2.92 6.63 -7.00
CA SER A 107 2.18 7.53 -7.90
C SER A 107 2.15 6.95 -9.31
N ALA A 108 1.09 7.23 -10.07
CA ALA A 108 0.98 6.85 -11.48
C ALA A 108 1.04 8.10 -12.37
N TYR A 109 1.54 7.92 -13.59
CA TYR A 109 1.72 8.94 -14.64
C TYR A 109 2.80 9.99 -14.31
N GLU A 110 2.81 10.53 -13.10
CA GLU A 110 3.71 11.60 -12.67
C GLU A 110 4.32 11.29 -11.30
N GLN A 111 5.50 11.85 -11.03
CA GLN A 111 6.15 11.78 -9.72
C GLN A 111 5.50 12.80 -8.75
N ILE A 112 5.47 12.48 -7.46
CA ILE A 112 5.23 13.50 -6.42
C ILE A 112 6.37 14.53 -6.42
N LYS A 113 6.05 15.78 -6.10
CA LYS A 113 6.99 16.90 -6.17
C LYS A 113 7.73 17.09 -4.84
N LEU A 114 8.65 16.19 -4.55
CA LEU A 114 9.54 16.33 -3.40
C LEU A 114 10.61 17.39 -3.68
N ALA A 115 10.90 18.24 -2.69
CA ALA A 115 11.98 19.24 -2.77
C ALA A 115 13.37 18.60 -2.79
N THR A 116 13.51 17.42 -2.18
CA THR A 116 14.75 16.64 -2.16
C THR A 116 14.47 15.14 -2.32
N GLU A 117 15.50 14.30 -2.33
CA GLU A 117 15.35 12.84 -2.36
C GLU A 117 14.60 12.26 -1.13
N LYS A 118 14.57 13.02 -0.02
CA LYS A 118 13.90 12.67 1.23
C LYS A 118 13.32 13.92 1.87
N GLU A 119 12.00 13.97 2.01
CA GLU A 119 11.32 15.10 2.63
C GLU A 119 10.56 14.67 3.88
N GLU A 120 10.50 15.58 4.85
CA GLU A 120 9.77 15.41 6.10
C GLU A 120 8.63 16.42 6.17
N PHE A 121 7.43 15.91 6.46
CA PHE A 121 6.20 16.66 6.61
C PHE A 121 5.72 16.55 8.05
N ILE A 122 5.26 17.67 8.60
CA ILE A 122 4.74 17.72 9.97
C ILE A 122 3.22 17.82 9.91
N ILE A 123 2.58 16.96 10.67
CA ILE A 123 1.12 16.84 10.77
C ILE A 123 0.72 17.02 12.24
N PRO A 124 -0.35 17.78 12.55
CA PRO A 124 -0.81 17.95 13.92
C PRO A 124 -1.21 16.62 14.57
N ALA A 125 -0.82 16.38 15.82
CA ALA A 125 -1.23 15.15 16.54
C ALA A 125 -2.75 15.10 16.81
N SER A 126 -3.44 16.23 16.75
CA SER A 126 -4.89 16.34 16.96
C SER A 126 -5.70 15.48 16.00
N ILE A 127 -5.18 15.16 14.80
CA ILE A 127 -5.87 14.29 13.84
C ILE A 127 -6.02 12.85 14.35
N LEU A 128 -5.22 12.43 15.32
CA LEU A 128 -5.26 11.07 15.86
C LEU A 128 -6.29 10.89 16.98
N SER A 129 -7.15 11.88 17.23
CA SER A 129 -8.34 11.79 18.12
C SER A 129 -8.10 11.04 19.43
N ASN A 130 -7.01 11.39 20.14
CA ASN A 130 -6.56 10.80 21.41
C ASN A 130 -6.07 9.35 21.37
N ALA A 131 -6.08 8.66 20.22
CA ALA A 131 -5.53 7.31 20.09
C ALA A 131 -4.03 7.24 20.48
N CYS A 132 -3.36 8.39 20.47
CA CYS A 132 -1.94 8.53 20.76
C CYS A 132 -1.63 9.41 21.99
N GLY A 133 -2.59 9.71 22.86
CA GLY A 133 -2.34 10.41 24.14
C GLY A 133 -1.58 11.72 23.98
N ASN A 134 -0.49 11.90 24.74
CA ASN A 134 0.35 13.11 24.78
C ASN A 134 1.27 13.28 23.55
N ALA A 135 0.85 12.84 22.37
CA ALA A 135 1.61 13.06 21.14
C ALA A 135 1.64 14.55 20.80
N GLU A 136 2.81 15.08 20.43
CA GLU A 136 2.94 16.48 20.04
C GLU A 136 2.62 16.70 18.56
N LYS A 137 3.14 15.82 17.72
CA LYS A 137 3.01 15.87 16.25
C LYS A 137 3.15 14.48 15.65
N VAL A 138 2.82 14.38 14.37
CA VAL A 138 3.17 13.24 13.52
C VAL A 138 4.17 13.73 12.48
N SER A 139 5.32 13.08 12.42
CA SER A 139 6.33 13.31 11.37
C SER A 139 6.13 12.25 10.28
N VAL A 140 5.97 12.69 9.04
CA VAL A 140 5.85 11.83 7.87
C VAL A 140 7.06 12.05 6.98
N VAL A 141 7.84 11.00 6.78
CA VAL A 141 9.04 11.03 5.96
C VAL A 141 8.78 10.28 4.68
N ILE A 142 9.00 10.91 3.53
CA ILE A 142 8.83 10.28 2.22
C ILE A 142 10.15 10.34 1.46
N LYS A 143 10.55 9.19 0.90
CA LYS A 143 11.78 9.03 0.14
C LYS A 143 11.53 8.29 -1.17
N LYS A 144 12.21 8.69 -2.24
CA LYS A 144 12.31 7.86 -3.45
C LYS A 144 13.04 6.56 -3.14
N VAL A 145 12.51 5.42 -3.56
CA VAL A 145 13.25 4.15 -3.39
C VAL A 145 14.49 4.15 -4.29
N SER A 146 15.60 3.59 -3.80
CA SER A 146 16.87 3.58 -4.54
C SER A 146 16.89 2.57 -5.70
N GLU A 147 16.13 1.48 -5.57
CA GLU A 147 16.06 0.42 -6.57
C GLU A 147 14.64 0.33 -7.13
N LYS A 148 14.54 0.16 -8.46
CA LYS A 148 13.25 0.04 -9.17
C LYS A 148 12.28 1.16 -8.81
N PHE A 149 12.80 2.39 -8.75
CA PHE A 149 12.02 3.59 -8.48
C PHE A 149 10.85 3.75 -9.46
N GLN A 150 11.06 3.40 -10.73
CA GLN A 150 10.05 3.45 -11.76
C GLN A 150 9.73 2.03 -12.25
N VAL A 151 8.44 1.75 -12.44
CA VAL A 151 7.90 0.54 -13.05
C VAL A 151 6.95 0.94 -14.17
N SER A 152 6.98 0.27 -15.32
CA SER A 152 6.12 0.63 -16.46
C SER A 152 5.03 -0.41 -16.70
N SER A 153 3.81 0.01 -17.05
CA SER A 153 2.72 -0.92 -17.39
C SER A 153 3.04 -1.83 -18.59
N ASN A 154 4.00 -1.42 -19.43
CA ASN A 154 4.53 -2.23 -20.52
C ASN A 154 5.25 -3.50 -20.02
N ASP A 155 5.70 -3.52 -18.76
CA ASP A 155 6.37 -4.66 -18.14
C ASP A 155 5.41 -5.71 -17.56
N VAL A 156 4.09 -5.57 -17.75
CA VAL A 156 3.09 -6.51 -17.21
C VAL A 156 3.35 -7.97 -17.60
N MET A 157 3.87 -8.22 -18.81
CA MET A 157 4.19 -9.58 -19.23
C MET A 157 5.31 -10.22 -18.41
N LYS A 158 6.20 -9.42 -17.81
CA LYS A 158 7.27 -9.89 -16.91
C LYS A 158 6.74 -10.30 -15.54
N ALA A 159 5.52 -9.87 -15.17
CA ALA A 159 4.84 -10.30 -13.96
C ALA A 159 4.17 -11.69 -14.12
N VAL A 160 4.00 -12.17 -15.36
CA VAL A 160 3.28 -13.40 -15.69
C VAL A 160 4.27 -14.52 -16.04
N ASP A 161 4.88 -15.13 -15.02
CA ASP A 161 5.66 -16.36 -15.17
C ASP A 161 5.03 -17.50 -14.34
N VAL A 162 5.34 -18.76 -14.64
CA VAL A 162 4.95 -19.88 -13.76
C VAL A 162 5.88 -19.98 -12.54
N ARG A 163 7.11 -19.49 -12.68
CA ARG A 163 8.20 -19.54 -11.69
C ARG A 163 8.21 -18.24 -10.90
N ASP A 164 7.97 -18.34 -9.59
CA ASP A 164 7.86 -17.16 -8.72
C ASP A 164 9.16 -16.32 -8.65
N ILE A 165 10.32 -16.96 -8.77
CA ILE A 165 11.62 -16.28 -8.74
C ILE A 165 11.88 -15.40 -9.97
N GLU A 166 11.22 -15.69 -11.08
CA GLU A 166 11.41 -14.97 -12.35
C GLU A 166 10.35 -13.90 -12.60
N ARG A 167 9.29 -13.87 -11.78
CA ARG A 167 8.25 -12.85 -11.86
C ARG A 167 8.78 -11.51 -11.40
N ASP A 168 8.49 -10.45 -12.17
CA ASP A 168 8.65 -9.10 -11.64
C ASP A 168 7.58 -8.80 -10.59
N LYS A 169 8.01 -8.81 -9.32
CA LYS A 169 7.16 -8.56 -8.17
C LYS A 169 6.71 -7.10 -8.06
N ASN A 170 7.41 -6.15 -8.70
CA ASN A 170 7.09 -4.72 -8.55
C ASN A 170 5.81 -4.35 -9.29
N MET A 171 5.61 -4.88 -10.50
CA MET A 171 4.36 -4.70 -11.20
C MET A 171 3.20 -5.40 -10.47
N LEU A 172 3.42 -6.59 -9.90
CA LEU A 172 2.41 -7.26 -9.08
C LEU A 172 2.05 -6.44 -7.82
N GLU A 173 3.03 -5.82 -7.17
CA GLU A 173 2.80 -4.91 -6.05
C GLU A 173 1.92 -3.73 -6.46
N VAL A 174 2.24 -3.06 -7.58
CA VAL A 174 1.42 -1.95 -8.11
C VAL A 174 -0.01 -2.41 -8.38
N LEU A 175 -0.19 -3.53 -9.07
CA LEU A 175 -1.52 -4.03 -9.46
C LEU A 175 -2.36 -4.44 -8.25
N ASN A 176 -1.76 -5.16 -7.30
CA ASN A 176 -2.43 -5.50 -6.05
C ASN A 176 -2.85 -4.22 -5.32
N LEU A 177 -1.97 -3.22 -5.27
CA LEU A 177 -2.26 -2.01 -4.54
C LEU A 177 -3.35 -1.16 -5.20
N ALA A 178 -3.33 -1.05 -6.53
CA ALA A 178 -4.32 -0.32 -7.31
C ALA A 178 -5.74 -0.89 -7.10
N VAL A 179 -5.91 -2.21 -7.07
CA VAL A 179 -7.22 -2.84 -6.85
C VAL A 179 -7.66 -2.85 -5.39
N SER A 180 -6.74 -2.65 -4.44
CA SER A 180 -7.04 -2.66 -3.01
C SER A 180 -7.36 -1.29 -2.41
N GLN A 181 -7.18 -0.19 -3.15
CA GLN A 181 -7.25 1.17 -2.58
C GLN A 181 -8.57 1.47 -1.87
N GLU A 182 -9.71 1.13 -2.45
CA GLU A 182 -11.01 1.43 -1.85
C GLU A 182 -11.16 0.73 -0.49
N GLY A 183 -10.90 -0.57 -0.42
CA GLY A 183 -10.94 -1.34 0.83
C GLY A 183 -9.89 -0.90 1.85
N TYR A 184 -8.76 -0.35 1.39
CA TYR A 184 -7.72 0.15 2.27
C TYR A 184 -8.08 1.51 2.88
N LEU A 185 -8.55 2.45 2.06
CA LEU A 185 -8.73 3.84 2.46
C LEU A 185 -10.08 4.10 3.14
N GLU A 186 -11.11 3.32 2.83
CA GLU A 186 -12.45 3.44 3.42
C GLU A 186 -12.62 2.53 4.64
N THR A 187 -11.81 2.77 5.67
CA THR A 187 -11.73 1.96 6.90
C THR A 187 -13.01 1.91 7.74
N THR A 188 -14.00 2.75 7.44
CA THR A 188 -15.34 2.73 8.05
C THR A 188 -16.29 1.76 7.36
N LYS A 189 -16.02 1.42 6.09
CA LYS A 189 -16.85 0.52 5.26
C LYS A 189 -16.23 -0.86 5.11
N PHE A 190 -14.90 -0.94 5.14
CA PHE A 190 -14.18 -2.19 4.92
C PHE A 190 -13.30 -2.57 6.11
N LEU A 191 -13.33 -3.85 6.45
CA LEU A 191 -12.32 -4.50 7.28
C LEU A 191 -11.35 -5.24 6.36
N VAL A 192 -10.05 -4.99 6.48
CA VAL A 192 -9.05 -5.74 5.72
C VAL A 192 -8.32 -6.70 6.63
N SER A 193 -8.45 -8.01 6.36
CA SER A 193 -7.86 -9.08 7.16
C SER A 193 -6.94 -9.97 6.33
N GLY A 194 -6.01 -10.65 7.02
CA GLY A 194 -5.10 -11.61 6.41
C GLY A 194 -4.20 -10.99 5.32
N PRO A 195 -3.95 -11.71 4.20
CA PRO A 195 -3.10 -11.25 3.11
C PRO A 195 -3.84 -10.25 2.22
N ASN A 196 -4.35 -9.17 2.82
CA ASN A 196 -5.02 -8.05 2.17
C ASN A 196 -6.41 -8.34 1.58
N VAL A 197 -7.18 -9.22 2.22
CA VAL A 197 -8.57 -9.49 1.82
C VAL A 197 -9.48 -8.44 2.45
N ALA A 198 -10.18 -7.67 1.63
CA ALA A 198 -11.16 -6.69 2.07
C ALA A 198 -12.54 -7.33 2.24
N TYR A 199 -13.15 -7.12 3.42
CA TYR A 199 -14.49 -7.53 3.78
C TYR A 199 -15.33 -6.28 3.95
N LEU A 200 -16.48 -6.21 3.28
CA LEU A 200 -17.43 -5.12 3.46
C LEU A 200 -18.20 -5.32 4.77
N PHE A 201 -18.33 -4.27 5.57
CA PHE A 201 -19.22 -4.30 6.73
C PHE A 201 -20.67 -4.36 6.27
N ASP A 202 -21.38 -5.41 6.69
CA ASP A 202 -22.83 -5.42 6.60
C ASP A 202 -23.41 -4.65 7.80
N HIS A 203 -23.64 -3.36 7.60
CA HIS A 203 -24.25 -2.50 8.60
C HIS A 203 -25.70 -2.89 8.94
N GLY A 204 -26.36 -3.75 8.15
CA GLY A 204 -27.69 -4.27 8.41
C GLY A 204 -27.71 -5.50 9.33
N ALA A 205 -26.69 -6.37 9.26
CA ALA A 205 -26.57 -7.56 10.10
C ALA A 205 -26.07 -7.22 11.53
N CYS A 206 -25.33 -6.14 11.69
CA CYS A 206 -24.88 -5.64 12.98
C CYS A 206 -25.89 -4.64 13.57
N HIS A 207 -27.04 -5.13 14.06
CA HIS A 207 -27.91 -4.35 14.93
C HIS A 207 -27.22 -4.00 16.26
N PHE A 208 -26.31 -3.04 16.24
CA PHE A 208 -25.93 -2.32 17.45
C PHE A 208 -27.04 -1.30 17.74
N ARG A 209 -27.90 -1.67 18.69
CA ARG A 209 -28.81 -0.73 19.38
C ARG A 209 -28.01 0.19 20.29
#